data_AF-A0A399FAY4-F1
#
_entry.id   AF-A0A399FAY4-F1
#
_cell.length_a   1.000
_cell.length_b   1.000
_cell.length_c   1.000
_cell.angle_alpha   90.00
_cell.angle_beta   90.00
_cell.angle_gamma   90.00
#
_symmetry.space_group_name_H-M   'P 1'
#
loop_
_entity.id
_entity.type
_entity.pdbx_description
1 polymer ?
#
loop_
_entity_poly.entity_id
_entity_poly.type
_entity_poly.pdbx_seq_one_letter_code
_entity_poly.pdbx_strand_id
1 'polypeptide(L)'
;MDVYEILKFLPHRYPFLLIDRVLEADEKRFRALKNVTVNEPHFQGHFPGYPIMPGVLILEAMAQAAVAVVVKQPEAKPGGLVFLVGVEDARFKKPVLPGDTLILEGELLNYRRGIGKVKVEARVEGELRAEAQLTFVLRGETWLEVGPGTVLREGVTAHRATRLDQPTRIGAGAYLMGYVHVGHDCQVGDGVILTQGVGLSGHCQVGPHAIIGGQAGLHQFVRVGAWAMVGGASKVSRDVLPFTLADGNPARHYRLNTVGLRRAGINGERYRVLEAAFRRLREGRSLEELPETEELRLLREFLQAPSKRQLSGFVRAEARLEG
;
A
#
# COMPACT_ATOMS: atom_id res chain seq x y z
N MET A 1 1.92 20.93 -24.39
CA MET A 1 1.00 20.45 -23.34
C MET A 1 0.81 21.58 -22.35
N ASP A 2 -0.42 21.87 -21.94
CA ASP A 2 -0.67 22.90 -20.94
C ASP A 2 -0.45 22.39 -19.50
N VAL A 3 -0.54 23.29 -18.52
CA VAL A 3 -0.31 22.95 -17.11
C VAL A 3 -1.30 21.92 -16.57
N TYR A 4 -2.54 21.88 -17.08
CA TYR A 4 -3.56 20.92 -16.62
C TYR A 4 -3.24 19.50 -17.09
N GLU A 5 -2.66 19.36 -18.28
CA GLU A 5 -2.17 18.06 -18.75
C GLU A 5 -0.97 17.58 -17.93
N ILE A 6 -0.03 18.48 -17.59
CA ILE A 6 1.13 18.17 -16.75
C ILE A 6 0.69 17.69 -15.35
N LEU A 7 -0.30 18.36 -14.75
CA LEU A 7 -0.82 18.07 -13.41
C LEU A 7 -1.48 16.69 -13.27
N LYS A 8 -1.85 16.04 -14.37
CA LYS A 8 -2.38 14.65 -14.37
C LYS A 8 -1.29 13.61 -14.12
N PHE A 9 -0.04 13.96 -14.41
CA PHE A 9 1.10 13.04 -14.30
C PHE A 9 2.10 13.43 -13.21
N LEU A 10 2.16 14.72 -12.84
CA LEU A 10 2.92 15.17 -11.67
C LEU A 10 2.00 15.26 -10.45
N PRO A 11 2.31 14.57 -9.33
CA PRO A 11 1.60 14.77 -8.07
C PRO A 11 1.98 16.10 -7.39
N HIS A 12 3.07 16.73 -7.82
CA HIS A 12 3.59 18.00 -7.31
C HIS A 12 2.56 19.12 -7.42
N ARG A 13 2.44 19.93 -6.37
CA ARG A 13 1.59 21.13 -6.31
C ARG A 13 2.40 22.28 -5.75
N TYR A 14 1.92 23.52 -5.93
CA TYR A 14 2.51 24.68 -5.26
C TYR A 14 2.72 24.39 -3.76
N PRO A 15 3.88 24.74 -3.18
CA PRO A 15 4.98 25.51 -3.76
C PRO A 15 6.06 24.69 -4.49
N PHE A 16 5.84 23.39 -4.72
CA PHE A 16 6.86 22.46 -5.21
C PHE A 16 6.65 21.97 -6.66
N LEU A 17 5.61 22.43 -7.35
CA LEU A 17 5.52 22.33 -8.81
C LEU A 17 6.34 23.48 -9.42
N LEU A 18 7.42 23.14 -10.12
CA LEU A 18 8.44 24.12 -10.54
C LEU A 18 8.39 24.48 -12.02
N ILE A 19 7.87 23.60 -12.89
CA ILE A 19 7.74 23.86 -14.32
C ILE A 19 6.42 24.57 -14.63
N ASP A 20 6.46 25.58 -15.49
CA ASP A 20 5.27 26.36 -15.86
C ASP A 20 4.57 25.80 -17.09
N ARG A 21 5.35 25.30 -18.07
CA ARG A 21 4.82 24.84 -19.35
C ARG A 21 5.75 23.84 -20.03
N VAL A 22 5.16 22.83 -20.68
CA VAL A 22 5.85 21.97 -21.66
C VAL A 22 5.57 22.53 -23.04
N LEU A 23 6.62 23.08 -23.66
CA LEU A 23 6.59 23.69 -24.98
C LEU A 23 6.41 22.62 -26.06
N GLU A 24 7.24 21.58 -26.01
CA GLU A 24 7.29 20.49 -27.00
C GLU A 24 7.58 19.17 -26.28
N ALA A 25 6.98 18.07 -26.71
CA ALA A 25 7.29 16.74 -26.18
C ALA A 25 6.85 15.62 -27.15
N ASP A 26 7.77 14.69 -27.42
CA ASP A 26 7.51 13.42 -28.09
C ASP A 26 8.03 12.24 -27.23
N GLU A 27 8.10 11.04 -27.78
CA GLU A 27 8.55 9.83 -27.06
C GLU A 27 10.05 9.81 -26.73
N LYS A 28 10.84 10.72 -27.29
CA LYS A 28 12.30 10.78 -27.14
C LYS A 28 12.78 12.10 -26.57
N ARG A 29 12.10 13.21 -26.81
CA ARG A 29 12.58 14.55 -26.49
C ARG A 29 11.48 15.41 -25.88
N PHE A 30 11.90 16.36 -25.05
CA PHE A 30 11.03 17.40 -24.55
C PHE A 30 11.74 18.75 -24.45
N ARG A 31 10.92 19.79 -24.41
CA ARG A 31 11.30 21.14 -24.09
C ARG A 31 10.25 21.74 -23.16
N ALA A 32 10.69 22.21 -22.00
CA ALA A 32 9.84 22.85 -21.01
C ALA A 32 10.46 24.17 -20.56
N LEU A 33 9.68 24.99 -19.86
CA LEU A 33 10.17 26.23 -19.28
C LEU A 33 9.78 26.35 -17.81
N LYS A 34 10.69 26.96 -17.06
CA LYS A 34 10.49 27.45 -15.70
C LYS A 34 10.87 28.93 -15.65
N ASN A 35 9.94 29.77 -15.22
CA ASN A 35 10.22 31.13 -14.81
C ASN A 35 10.80 31.11 -13.39
N VAL A 36 11.79 31.97 -13.16
CA VAL A 36 12.43 32.12 -11.86
C VAL A 36 12.01 33.46 -11.28
N THR A 37 11.14 33.43 -10.29
CA THR A 37 10.62 34.66 -9.66
C THR A 37 11.20 34.86 -8.27
N VAL A 38 11.50 36.12 -7.91
CA VAL A 38 12.04 36.47 -6.58
C VAL A 38 11.11 36.06 -5.44
N ASN A 39 9.82 35.87 -5.74
CA ASN A 39 8.80 35.45 -4.77
C ASN A 39 8.85 33.96 -4.42
N GLU A 40 9.73 33.16 -5.04
CA GLU A 40 9.87 31.75 -4.68
C GLU A 40 10.47 31.58 -3.28
N PRO A 41 9.95 30.64 -2.45
CA PRO A 41 10.24 30.60 -1.02
C PRO A 41 11.72 30.37 -0.68
N HIS A 42 12.46 29.71 -1.57
CA HIS A 42 13.88 29.41 -1.34
C HIS A 42 14.78 30.65 -1.40
N PHE A 43 14.37 31.75 -2.05
CA PHE A 43 15.17 32.97 -2.09
C PHE A 43 15.21 33.72 -0.76
N GLN A 44 14.33 33.39 0.20
CA GLN A 44 14.34 33.99 1.53
C GLN A 44 15.57 33.59 2.36
N GLY A 45 16.15 32.41 2.08
CA GLY A 45 17.20 31.84 2.95
C GLY A 45 18.33 31.11 2.25
N HIS A 46 18.24 30.82 0.94
CA HIS A 46 19.32 30.10 0.25
C HIS A 46 20.64 30.90 0.25
N PHE A 47 20.57 32.22 -0.03
CA PHE A 47 21.68 33.17 0.15
C PHE A 47 21.16 34.60 0.35
N PRO A 48 21.10 35.13 1.60
CA PRO A 48 20.66 36.50 1.86
C PRO A 48 21.51 37.53 1.11
N GLY A 49 20.87 38.45 0.39
CA GLY A 49 21.53 39.51 -0.41
C GLY A 49 22.08 39.06 -1.76
N TYR A 50 22.05 37.77 -2.09
CA TYR A 50 22.48 37.25 -3.38
C TYR A 50 21.56 36.10 -3.83
N PRO A 51 20.34 36.41 -4.32
CA PRO A 51 19.30 35.42 -4.57
C PRO A 51 19.67 34.52 -5.76
N ILE A 52 20.30 33.38 -5.48
CA ILE A 52 20.60 32.33 -6.46
C ILE A 52 19.64 31.16 -6.27
N MET A 53 19.16 30.57 -7.37
CA MET A 53 18.35 29.36 -7.31
C MET A 53 19.22 28.16 -6.89
N PRO A 54 18.82 27.36 -5.87
CA PRO A 54 19.55 26.16 -5.48
C PRO A 54 19.71 25.17 -6.64
N GLY A 55 20.92 24.64 -6.83
CA GLY A 55 21.19 23.64 -7.87
C GLY A 55 20.28 22.41 -7.77
N VAL A 56 19.93 21.98 -6.55
CA VAL A 56 18.97 20.89 -6.31
C VAL A 56 17.57 21.19 -6.82
N LEU A 57 17.13 22.46 -6.82
CA LEU A 57 15.84 22.85 -7.38
C LEU A 57 15.90 22.97 -8.91
N ILE A 58 17.07 23.24 -9.48
CA ILE A 58 17.28 23.13 -10.92
C ILE A 58 17.14 21.66 -11.35
N LEU A 59 17.76 20.73 -10.61
CA LEU A 59 17.60 19.29 -10.85
C LEU A 59 16.14 18.83 -10.68
N GLU A 60 15.44 19.33 -9.65
CA GLU A 60 14.02 19.05 -9.46
C GLU A 60 13.18 19.54 -10.65
N ALA A 61 13.43 20.76 -11.14
CA ALA A 61 12.74 21.28 -12.31
C ALA A 61 13.03 20.45 -13.57
N MET A 62 14.30 20.04 -13.78
CA MET A 62 14.67 19.10 -14.86
C MET A 62 13.93 17.77 -14.72
N ALA A 63 13.80 17.24 -13.50
CA ALA A 63 13.12 15.98 -13.23
C ALA A 63 11.62 16.06 -13.53
N GLN A 64 10.96 17.15 -13.11
CA GLN A 64 9.56 17.41 -13.43
C GLN A 64 9.35 17.58 -14.94
N ALA A 65 10.26 18.25 -15.64
CA ALA A 65 10.19 18.42 -17.09
C ALA A 65 10.34 17.09 -17.85
N ALA A 66 11.26 16.22 -17.39
CA ALA A 66 11.50 14.91 -17.99
C ALA A 66 10.26 13.99 -17.97
N VAL A 67 9.32 14.23 -17.05
CA VAL A 67 8.03 13.51 -17.02
C VAL A 67 7.29 13.62 -18.35
N ALA A 68 7.46 14.69 -19.14
CA ALA A 68 6.80 14.85 -20.43
C ALA A 68 7.13 13.73 -21.45
N VAL A 69 8.33 13.13 -21.35
CA VAL A 69 8.73 11.97 -22.18
C VAL A 69 8.41 10.66 -21.48
N VAL A 70 8.58 10.60 -20.16
CA VAL A 70 8.33 9.39 -19.37
C VAL A 70 6.86 8.95 -19.45
N VAL A 71 5.91 9.90 -19.49
CA VAL A 71 4.47 9.59 -19.56
C VAL A 71 3.99 9.12 -20.92
N LYS A 72 4.84 9.24 -21.94
CA LYS A 72 4.57 8.74 -23.30
C LYS A 72 5.06 7.29 -23.49
N GLN A 73 5.65 6.68 -22.47
CA GLN A 73 6.17 5.32 -22.54
C GLN A 73 5.08 4.26 -22.26
N PRO A 74 5.20 3.03 -22.79
CA PRO A 74 4.11 2.04 -22.74
C PRO A 74 3.59 1.66 -21.34
N GLU A 75 4.45 1.64 -20.33
CA GLU A 75 4.07 1.30 -18.94
C GLU A 75 3.56 2.50 -18.14
N ALA A 76 3.58 3.71 -18.71
CA ALA A 76 3.05 4.89 -18.07
C ALA A 76 1.52 4.86 -18.05
N LYS A 77 0.94 4.91 -16.86
CA LYS A 77 -0.50 5.03 -16.64
C LYS A 77 -0.81 6.34 -15.93
N PRO A 78 -1.95 7.00 -16.22
CA PRO A 78 -2.46 8.08 -15.39
C PRO A 78 -2.50 7.63 -13.91
N GLY A 79 -2.08 8.49 -12.98
CA GLY A 79 -1.98 8.16 -11.55
C GLY A 79 -0.72 7.38 -11.14
N GLY A 80 0.08 6.90 -12.10
CA GLY A 80 1.38 6.30 -11.84
C GLY A 80 2.37 7.31 -11.23
N LEU A 81 3.16 6.86 -10.26
CA LEU A 81 4.19 7.69 -9.64
C LEU A 81 5.51 7.53 -10.39
N VAL A 82 6.13 8.65 -10.71
CA VAL A 82 7.49 8.69 -11.28
C VAL A 82 8.46 9.05 -10.15
N PHE A 83 9.35 8.12 -9.82
CA PHE A 83 10.38 8.34 -8.81
C PHE A 83 11.72 8.64 -9.48
N LEU A 84 12.36 9.75 -9.11
CA LEU A 84 13.77 10.00 -9.41
C LEU A 84 14.62 9.08 -8.51
N VAL A 85 15.35 8.14 -9.10
CA VAL A 85 16.17 7.13 -8.38
C VAL A 85 17.66 7.27 -8.63
N GLY A 86 18.07 8.11 -9.58
CA GLY A 86 19.48 8.33 -9.89
C GLY A 86 19.70 9.69 -10.54
N VAL A 87 20.82 10.32 -10.18
CA VAL A 87 21.33 11.53 -10.79
C VAL A 87 22.81 11.28 -11.10
N GLU A 88 23.19 11.38 -12.36
CA GLU A 88 24.54 11.16 -12.85
C GLU A 88 25.01 12.40 -13.63
N ASP A 89 26.32 12.63 -13.65
CA ASP A 89 26.97 13.70 -14.42
C ASP A 89 26.38 15.11 -14.22
N ALA A 90 25.77 15.38 -13.06
CA ALA A 90 25.24 16.71 -12.76
C ALA A 90 26.36 17.75 -12.75
N ARG A 91 26.18 18.86 -13.48
CA ARG A 91 27.09 20.01 -13.49
C ARG A 91 26.29 21.30 -13.44
N PHE A 92 26.73 22.24 -12.60
CA PHE A 92 26.17 23.59 -12.49
C PHE A 92 27.24 24.58 -12.95
N LYS A 93 27.03 25.21 -14.11
CA LYS A 93 28.05 25.99 -14.80
C LYS A 93 27.99 27.47 -14.46
N LYS A 94 26.77 28.01 -14.32
CA LYS A 94 26.50 29.42 -14.04
C LYS A 94 25.28 29.56 -13.12
N PRO A 95 25.19 30.65 -12.34
CA PRO A 95 24.00 30.94 -11.53
C PRO A 95 22.74 31.07 -12.38
N VAL A 96 21.61 30.74 -11.75
CA VAL A 96 20.25 31.06 -12.21
C VAL A 96 19.66 32.02 -11.18
N LEU A 97 19.15 33.15 -11.64
CA LEU A 97 18.75 34.30 -10.83
C LEU A 97 17.26 34.64 -11.03
N PRO A 98 16.63 35.35 -10.07
CA PRO A 98 15.31 35.94 -10.30
C PRO A 98 15.27 36.78 -11.57
N GLY A 99 14.23 36.59 -12.37
CA GLY A 99 14.05 37.19 -13.69
C GLY A 99 14.44 36.27 -14.85
N ASP A 100 15.25 35.23 -14.60
CA ASP A 100 15.62 34.27 -15.65
C ASP A 100 14.43 33.45 -16.13
N THR A 101 14.44 33.12 -17.42
CA THR A 101 13.61 32.05 -18.01
C THR A 101 14.50 30.84 -18.28
N LEU A 102 14.32 29.80 -17.47
CA LEU A 102 15.07 28.55 -17.58
C LEU A 102 14.37 27.61 -18.57
N ILE A 103 15.00 27.40 -19.72
CA ILE A 103 14.58 26.43 -20.74
C ILE A 103 15.22 25.08 -20.42
N LEU A 104 14.37 24.06 -20.27
CA LEU A 104 14.76 22.70 -19.93
C LEU A 104 14.55 21.81 -21.14
N GLU A 105 15.63 21.29 -21.70
CA GLU A 105 15.63 20.44 -22.89
C GLU A 105 16.21 19.08 -22.54
N GLY A 106 15.57 18.00 -22.96
CA GLY A 106 16.10 16.68 -22.68
C GLY A 106 15.76 15.61 -23.68
N GLU A 107 16.52 14.54 -23.61
CA GLU A 107 16.48 13.38 -24.49
C GLU A 107 16.49 12.08 -23.68
N LEU A 108 15.57 11.18 -23.98
CA LEU A 108 15.50 9.83 -23.44
C LEU A 108 16.65 9.00 -24.02
N LEU A 109 17.59 8.61 -23.16
CA LEU A 109 18.76 7.82 -23.53
C LEU A 109 18.39 6.33 -23.61
N ASN A 110 17.64 5.84 -22.62
CA ASN A 110 17.16 4.48 -22.60
C ASN A 110 15.85 4.37 -21.80
N TYR A 111 15.11 3.32 -22.10
CA TYR A 111 13.91 2.98 -21.35
C TYR A 111 13.66 1.47 -21.42
N ARG A 112 13.45 0.83 -20.26
CA ARG A 112 13.18 -0.61 -20.16
C ARG A 112 12.46 -0.94 -18.86
N ARG A 113 11.32 -1.66 -18.96
CA ARG A 113 10.57 -2.22 -17.82
C ARG A 113 10.24 -1.16 -16.76
N GLY A 114 9.74 -0.01 -17.20
CA GLY A 114 9.42 1.11 -16.29
C GLY A 114 10.62 1.86 -15.72
N ILE A 115 11.85 1.61 -16.19
CA ILE A 115 13.05 2.37 -15.82
C ILE A 115 13.50 3.19 -17.03
N GLY A 116 13.57 4.51 -16.88
CA GLY A 116 13.99 5.42 -17.95
C GLY A 116 15.16 6.31 -17.54
N LYS A 117 16.12 6.51 -18.43
CA LYS A 117 17.22 7.46 -18.23
C LYS A 117 17.13 8.59 -19.24
N VAL A 118 17.18 9.82 -18.76
CA VAL A 118 16.98 11.04 -19.55
C VAL A 118 18.16 11.98 -19.33
N LYS A 119 18.79 12.46 -20.41
CA LYS A 119 19.74 13.57 -20.34
C LYS A 119 18.95 14.87 -20.38
N VAL A 120 19.25 15.82 -19.50
CA VAL A 120 18.59 17.13 -19.46
C VAL A 120 19.63 18.25 -19.38
N GLU A 121 19.40 19.31 -20.14
CA GLU A 121 20.15 20.56 -20.12
C GLU A 121 19.20 21.71 -19.73
N ALA A 122 19.68 22.62 -18.89
CA ALA A 122 18.98 23.82 -18.49
C ALA A 122 19.73 25.06 -18.99
N ARG A 123 19.04 25.91 -19.73
CA ARG A 123 19.60 27.07 -20.42
C ARG A 123 18.85 28.35 -20.09
N VAL A 124 19.57 29.47 -20.03
CA VAL A 124 18.98 30.82 -19.98
C VAL A 124 19.58 31.61 -21.13
N GLU A 125 18.73 32.17 -21.99
CA GLU A 125 19.16 32.88 -23.21
C GLU A 125 20.10 32.04 -24.10
N GLY A 126 19.87 30.73 -24.17
CA GLY A 126 20.68 29.78 -24.93
C GLY A 126 21.97 29.33 -24.23
N GLU A 127 22.42 30.02 -23.17
CA GLU A 127 23.60 29.64 -22.41
C GLU A 127 23.33 28.50 -21.43
N LEU A 128 24.21 27.50 -21.39
CA LEU A 128 24.10 26.37 -20.47
C LEU A 128 24.32 26.81 -19.02
N ARG A 129 23.31 26.55 -18.17
CA ARG A 129 23.34 26.80 -16.72
C ARG A 129 23.59 25.52 -15.94
N ALA A 130 22.93 24.43 -16.32
CA ALA A 130 23.14 23.12 -15.72
C ALA A 130 22.86 21.97 -16.70
N GLU A 131 23.41 20.80 -16.42
CA GLU A 131 23.16 19.55 -17.14
C GLU A 131 23.17 18.37 -16.17
N ALA A 132 22.42 17.31 -16.47
CA ALA A 132 22.42 16.05 -15.72
C ALA A 132 21.85 14.88 -16.53
N GLN A 133 22.16 13.65 -16.13
CA GLN A 133 21.44 12.45 -16.52
C GLN A 133 20.59 11.97 -15.35
N LEU A 134 19.28 11.86 -15.56
CA LEU A 134 18.29 11.54 -14.53
C LEU A 134 17.71 10.15 -14.81
N THR A 135 17.69 9.30 -13.79
CA THR A 135 17.10 7.95 -13.86
C THR A 135 15.79 7.93 -13.09
N PHE A 136 14.73 7.48 -13.76
CA PHE A 136 13.38 7.40 -13.23
C PHE A 136 12.89 5.96 -13.17
N VAL A 137 12.05 5.67 -12.17
CA VAL A 137 11.27 4.45 -12.07
C VAL A 137 9.80 4.80 -12.03
N LEU A 138 9.03 4.28 -12.97
CA LEU A 138 7.58 4.29 -12.90
C LEU A 138 7.12 3.22 -11.92
N ARG A 139 6.37 3.63 -10.90
CA ARG A 139 5.58 2.71 -10.08
C ARG A 139 4.11 2.90 -10.42
N GLY A 140 3.43 1.77 -10.66
CA GLY A 140 1.98 1.77 -10.79
C GLY A 140 1.30 2.31 -9.53
N GLU A 141 0.05 2.70 -9.68
CA GLU A 141 -0.77 3.12 -8.56
C GLU A 141 -1.18 1.91 -7.71
N THR A 142 -1.02 2.00 -6.40
CA THR A 142 -1.60 1.06 -5.44
C THR A 142 -2.81 1.70 -4.76
N TRP A 143 -3.74 0.95 -4.20
CA TRP A 143 -4.91 1.60 -3.58
C TRP A 143 -5.33 0.92 -2.29
N LEU A 144 -6.22 1.61 -1.59
CA LEU A 144 -7.02 1.08 -0.50
C LEU A 144 -8.44 0.99 -1.03
N GLU A 145 -9.07 -0.15 -0.87
CA GLU A 145 -10.49 -0.37 -1.20
C GLU A 145 -11.29 -0.52 0.09
N VAL A 146 -12.40 0.21 0.21
CA VAL A 146 -13.32 0.13 1.35
C VAL A 146 -14.72 -0.21 0.84
N GLY A 147 -15.26 -1.33 1.31
CA GLY A 147 -16.57 -1.83 0.91
C GLY A 147 -17.72 -0.98 1.47
N PRO A 148 -18.91 -1.06 0.84
CA PRO A 148 -20.08 -0.28 1.22
C PRO A 148 -20.56 -0.62 2.65
N GLY A 149 -21.15 0.36 3.32
CA GLY A 149 -21.69 0.19 4.67
C GLY A 149 -20.63 0.02 5.77
N THR A 150 -19.34 0.17 5.46
CA THR A 150 -18.26 0.15 6.43
C THR A 150 -18.32 1.38 7.34
N VAL A 151 -18.13 1.18 8.64
CA VAL A 151 -18.03 2.25 9.63
C VAL A 151 -16.59 2.41 10.08
N LEU A 152 -16.02 3.60 9.85
CA LEU A 152 -14.70 3.99 10.30
C LEU A 152 -14.84 5.03 11.41
N ARG A 153 -14.37 4.70 12.62
CA ARG A 153 -14.43 5.60 13.78
C ARG A 153 -13.21 6.52 13.86
N GLU A 154 -13.20 7.39 14.85
CA GLU A 154 -12.18 8.40 15.09
C GLU A 154 -10.76 7.83 15.16
N GLY A 155 -9.81 8.44 14.46
CA GLY A 155 -8.40 8.05 14.50
C GLY A 155 -8.07 6.71 13.83
N VAL A 156 -9.00 6.11 13.09
CA VAL A 156 -8.69 4.94 12.25
C VAL A 156 -7.62 5.32 11.21
N THR A 157 -6.59 4.48 11.09
CA THR A 157 -5.57 4.60 10.04
C THR A 157 -5.60 3.37 9.15
N ALA A 158 -5.59 3.56 7.83
CA ALA A 158 -5.54 2.48 6.86
C ALA A 158 -4.58 2.84 5.72
N HIS A 159 -3.64 1.94 5.44
CA HIS A 159 -2.60 2.18 4.45
C HIS A 159 -2.97 1.55 3.10
N ARG A 160 -2.68 2.24 1.99
CA ARG A 160 -2.74 1.65 0.64
C ARG A 160 -1.81 0.44 0.51
N ALA A 161 -2.04 -0.40 -0.49
CA ALA A 161 -1.17 -1.52 -0.79
C ALA A 161 0.27 -1.08 -1.14
N THR A 162 1.22 -2.01 -1.03
CA THR A 162 2.53 -1.89 -1.69
C THR A 162 2.57 -2.65 -3.01
N ARG A 163 1.60 -3.53 -3.25
CA ARG A 163 1.44 -4.30 -4.48
C ARG A 163 0.61 -3.55 -5.53
N LEU A 164 0.96 -3.75 -6.80
CA LEU A 164 0.27 -3.14 -7.95
C LEU A 164 -0.97 -3.91 -8.40
N ASP A 165 -1.07 -5.20 -8.05
CA ASP A 165 -2.08 -6.15 -8.53
C ASP A 165 -3.22 -6.38 -7.53
N GLN A 166 -3.07 -5.89 -6.29
CA GLN A 166 -4.02 -6.12 -5.21
C GLN A 166 -4.01 -4.95 -4.23
N PRO A 167 -5.18 -4.44 -3.82
CA PRO A 167 -5.25 -3.38 -2.83
C PRO A 167 -5.10 -3.89 -1.40
N THR A 168 -4.86 -2.97 -0.46
CA THR A 168 -5.33 -3.18 0.91
C THR A 168 -6.85 -3.13 0.84
N ARG A 169 -7.55 -4.12 1.39
CA ARG A 169 -9.01 -4.19 1.31
C ARG A 169 -9.64 -4.21 2.69
N ILE A 170 -10.69 -3.41 2.85
CA ILE A 170 -11.65 -3.48 3.95
C ILE A 170 -13.01 -3.83 3.36
N GLY A 171 -13.56 -4.98 3.75
CA GLY A 171 -14.80 -5.52 3.22
C GLY A 171 -16.05 -4.72 3.59
N ALA A 172 -17.19 -5.10 3.01
CA ALA A 172 -18.47 -4.43 3.23
C ALA A 172 -18.99 -4.63 4.66
N GLY A 173 -19.67 -3.62 5.21
CA GLY A 173 -20.28 -3.70 6.54
C GLY A 173 -19.30 -3.92 7.69
N ALA A 174 -18.00 -3.71 7.48
CA ALA A 174 -17.01 -3.80 8.56
C ALA A 174 -17.19 -2.65 9.56
N TYR A 175 -16.87 -2.89 10.83
CA TYR A 175 -16.92 -1.89 11.89
C TYR A 175 -15.55 -1.73 12.54
N LEU A 176 -14.86 -0.65 12.21
CA LEU A 176 -13.55 -0.30 12.77
C LEU A 176 -13.74 0.76 13.85
N MET A 177 -13.56 0.37 15.11
CA MET A 177 -13.62 1.27 16.26
C MET A 177 -12.43 2.24 16.30
N GLY A 178 -12.45 3.17 17.26
CA GLY A 178 -11.46 4.24 17.33
C GLY A 178 -10.02 3.71 17.42
N TYR A 179 -9.10 4.41 16.76
CA TYR A 179 -7.66 4.11 16.76
C TYR A 179 -7.26 2.73 16.22
N VAL A 180 -8.12 2.07 15.43
CA VAL A 180 -7.73 0.87 14.69
C VAL A 180 -6.69 1.22 13.63
N HIS A 181 -5.69 0.37 13.48
CA HIS A 181 -4.68 0.47 12.43
C HIS A 181 -4.76 -0.72 11.46
N VAL A 182 -4.87 -0.43 10.16
CA VAL A 182 -4.81 -1.40 9.07
C VAL A 182 -3.55 -1.17 8.24
N GLY A 183 -2.56 -2.05 8.42
CA GLY A 183 -1.30 -2.03 7.68
C GLY A 183 -1.47 -2.32 6.18
N HIS A 184 -0.42 -2.04 5.42
CA HIS A 184 -0.40 -2.22 3.97
C HIS A 184 -0.69 -3.68 3.55
N ASP A 185 -1.38 -3.86 2.42
CA ASP A 185 -1.70 -5.15 1.79
C ASP A 185 -2.58 -6.09 2.66
N CYS A 186 -3.20 -5.58 3.73
CA CYS A 186 -4.16 -6.36 4.51
C CYS A 186 -5.43 -6.68 3.72
N GLN A 187 -6.02 -7.84 4.00
CA GLN A 187 -7.30 -8.28 3.47
C GLN A 187 -8.28 -8.47 4.62
N VAL A 188 -9.13 -7.46 4.88
CA VAL A 188 -10.18 -7.52 5.91
C VAL A 188 -11.50 -7.86 5.23
N GLY A 189 -12.13 -8.96 5.65
CA GLY A 189 -13.37 -9.49 5.10
C GLY A 189 -14.61 -8.68 5.50
N ASP A 190 -15.75 -9.10 4.95
CA ASP A 190 -17.03 -8.43 5.17
C ASP A 190 -17.54 -8.67 6.60
N GLY A 191 -18.22 -7.68 7.17
CA GLY A 191 -18.82 -7.77 8.51
C GLY A 191 -17.82 -7.96 9.66
N VAL A 192 -16.53 -7.72 9.43
CA VAL A 192 -15.50 -7.80 10.48
C VAL A 192 -15.67 -6.67 11.49
N ILE A 193 -15.48 -6.98 12.77
CA ILE A 193 -15.45 -5.98 13.84
C ILE A 193 -14.03 -5.90 14.40
N LEU A 194 -13.39 -4.73 14.25
CA LEU A 194 -12.12 -4.41 14.88
C LEU A 194 -12.38 -3.45 16.04
N THR A 195 -12.17 -3.93 17.27
CA THR A 195 -12.43 -3.13 18.47
C THR A 195 -11.35 -2.06 18.67
N GLN A 196 -11.54 -1.15 19.64
CA GLN A 196 -10.69 0.02 19.84
C GLN A 196 -9.19 -0.33 19.93
N GLY A 197 -8.36 0.35 19.13
CA GLY A 197 -6.91 0.22 19.14
C GLY A 197 -6.35 -1.11 18.63
N VAL A 198 -7.13 -1.90 17.88
CA VAL A 198 -6.59 -3.09 17.21
C VAL A 198 -5.55 -2.69 16.16
N GLY A 199 -4.40 -3.36 16.19
CA GLY A 199 -3.33 -3.16 15.22
C GLY A 199 -3.15 -4.37 14.29
N LEU A 200 -3.43 -4.18 13.00
CA LEU A 200 -3.09 -5.15 11.95
C LEU A 200 -1.78 -4.74 11.30
N SER A 201 -0.72 -5.54 11.47
CA SER A 201 0.52 -5.37 10.70
C SER A 201 0.30 -5.70 9.21
N GLY A 202 1.26 -5.35 8.35
CA GLY A 202 1.13 -5.59 6.90
C GLY A 202 0.77 -7.04 6.52
N HIS A 203 0.03 -7.20 5.42
CA HIS A 203 -0.37 -8.50 4.87
C HIS A 203 -1.22 -9.39 5.79
N CYS A 204 -1.84 -8.87 6.85
CA CYS A 204 -2.78 -9.67 7.64
C CYS A 204 -4.04 -10.00 6.81
N GLN A 205 -4.63 -11.16 7.07
CA GLN A 205 -5.90 -11.58 6.48
C GLN A 205 -6.91 -11.83 7.59
N VAL A 206 -8.07 -11.19 7.54
CA VAL A 206 -9.13 -11.34 8.54
C VAL A 206 -10.39 -11.79 7.82
N GLY A 207 -10.80 -13.03 8.05
CA GLY A 207 -11.96 -13.64 7.42
C GLY A 207 -13.26 -12.96 7.81
N PRO A 208 -14.33 -13.14 7.01
CA PRO A 208 -15.60 -12.47 7.23
C PRO A 208 -16.18 -12.76 8.62
N HIS A 209 -16.86 -11.77 9.19
CA HIS A 209 -17.51 -11.82 10.50
C HIS A 209 -16.59 -12.15 11.69
N ALA A 210 -15.27 -12.09 11.51
CA ALA A 210 -14.34 -12.21 12.64
C ALA A 210 -14.43 -10.97 13.55
N ILE A 211 -14.20 -11.18 14.84
CA ILE A 211 -14.21 -10.13 15.86
C ILE A 211 -12.85 -10.07 16.54
N ILE A 212 -12.18 -8.92 16.50
CA ILE A 212 -10.87 -8.74 17.12
C ILE A 212 -10.99 -7.79 18.31
N GLY A 213 -10.80 -8.32 19.52
CA GLY A 213 -10.91 -7.60 20.79
C GLY A 213 -9.95 -6.41 20.91
N GLY A 214 -10.32 -5.42 21.73
CA GLY A 214 -9.61 -4.14 21.81
C GLY A 214 -8.14 -4.29 22.21
N GLN A 215 -7.27 -3.45 21.65
CA GLN A 215 -5.83 -3.46 21.88
C GLN A 215 -5.11 -4.76 21.46
N ALA A 216 -5.77 -5.67 20.72
CA ALA A 216 -5.09 -6.84 20.16
C ALA A 216 -4.16 -6.43 19.00
N GLY A 217 -2.99 -7.07 18.95
CA GLY A 217 -1.99 -6.86 17.91
C GLY A 217 -1.79 -8.11 17.06
N LEU A 218 -1.93 -7.99 15.75
CA LEU A 218 -1.67 -9.06 14.78
C LEU A 218 -0.32 -8.81 14.08
N HIS A 219 0.55 -9.82 14.12
CA HIS A 219 1.85 -9.79 13.45
C HIS A 219 1.69 -9.95 11.93
N GLN A 220 2.58 -9.36 11.12
CA GLN A 220 2.49 -9.40 9.66
C GLN A 220 2.27 -10.82 9.10
N PHE A 221 1.42 -10.98 8.09
CA PHE A 221 1.02 -12.27 7.50
C PHE A 221 0.15 -13.21 8.36
N VAL A 222 -0.33 -12.79 9.53
CA VAL A 222 -1.30 -13.60 10.30
C VAL A 222 -2.63 -13.69 9.55
N ARG A 223 -3.22 -14.88 9.55
CA ARG A 223 -4.58 -15.12 9.08
C ARG A 223 -5.51 -15.39 10.26
N VAL A 224 -6.63 -14.69 10.34
CA VAL A 224 -7.74 -14.96 11.26
C VAL A 224 -8.90 -15.49 10.45
N GLY A 225 -9.41 -16.67 10.79
CA GLY A 225 -10.49 -17.31 10.07
C GLY A 225 -11.86 -16.67 10.31
N ALA A 226 -12.80 -17.00 9.43
CA ALA A 226 -14.16 -16.48 9.48
C ALA A 226 -14.87 -16.83 10.81
N TRP A 227 -15.69 -15.91 11.33
CA TRP A 227 -16.38 -16.03 12.64
C TRP A 227 -15.47 -16.35 13.84
N ALA A 228 -14.15 -16.25 13.70
CA ALA A 228 -13.24 -16.35 14.84
C ALA A 228 -13.39 -15.12 15.73
N MET A 229 -13.05 -15.26 17.01
CA MET A 229 -12.97 -14.14 17.92
C MET A 229 -11.65 -14.15 18.69
N VAL A 230 -10.94 -13.02 18.63
CA VAL A 230 -9.69 -12.77 19.34
C VAL A 230 -9.99 -11.94 20.59
N GLY A 231 -9.45 -12.34 21.74
CA GLY A 231 -9.59 -11.61 22.99
C GLY A 231 -8.87 -10.25 23.00
N GLY A 232 -9.25 -9.39 23.94
CA GLY A 232 -8.60 -8.08 24.10
C GLY A 232 -7.13 -8.22 24.53
N ALA A 233 -6.31 -7.23 24.18
CA ALA A 233 -4.87 -7.17 24.49
C ALA A 233 -4.07 -8.43 24.07
N SER A 234 -4.62 -9.21 23.12
CA SER A 234 -3.99 -10.44 22.63
C SER A 234 -2.80 -10.15 21.71
N LYS A 235 -1.70 -10.89 21.89
CA LYS A 235 -0.56 -10.91 20.96
C LYS A 235 -0.73 -12.06 19.98
N VAL A 236 -1.24 -11.77 18.78
CA VAL A 236 -1.50 -12.78 17.76
C VAL A 236 -0.31 -12.87 16.80
N SER A 237 0.53 -13.88 17.00
CA SER A 237 1.71 -14.15 16.17
C SER A 237 1.59 -15.40 15.31
N ARG A 238 0.43 -16.07 15.34
CA ARG A 238 0.11 -17.30 14.61
C ARG A 238 -1.32 -17.23 14.10
N ASP A 239 -1.63 -18.02 13.08
CA ASP A 239 -2.97 -18.06 12.48
C ASP A 239 -4.02 -18.50 13.49
N VAL A 240 -5.19 -17.87 13.40
CA VAL A 240 -6.37 -18.18 14.23
C VAL A 240 -7.39 -18.94 13.37
N LEU A 241 -7.71 -20.17 13.74
CA LEU A 241 -8.70 -21.00 13.04
C LEU A 241 -10.08 -20.31 12.95
N PRO A 242 -10.81 -20.53 11.85
CA PRO A 242 -12.22 -20.13 11.74
C PRO A 242 -13.04 -20.66 12.91
N PHE A 243 -14.13 -19.97 13.27
CA PHE A 243 -15.09 -20.43 14.27
C PHE A 243 -14.56 -20.58 15.71
N THR A 244 -13.29 -20.23 15.98
CA THR A 244 -12.66 -20.41 17.29
C THR A 244 -12.54 -19.13 18.08
N LEU A 245 -12.36 -19.30 19.39
CA LEU A 245 -11.88 -18.27 20.29
C LEU A 245 -10.38 -18.44 20.52
N ALA A 246 -9.63 -17.35 20.37
CA ALA A 246 -8.21 -17.26 20.71
C ALA A 246 -7.96 -16.07 21.64
N ASP A 247 -7.12 -16.25 22.66
CA ASP A 247 -6.84 -15.20 23.64
C ASP A 247 -5.44 -15.34 24.25
N GLY A 248 -4.90 -14.25 24.78
CA GLY A 248 -3.66 -14.19 25.55
C GLY A 248 -2.45 -13.60 24.84
N ASN A 249 -1.31 -13.61 25.54
CA ASN A 249 -0.03 -13.14 25.05
C ASN A 249 1.07 -14.17 25.38
N PRO A 250 1.43 -15.08 24.45
CA PRO A 250 0.92 -15.19 23.09
C PRO A 250 -0.51 -15.76 23.03
N ALA A 251 -1.27 -15.35 22.02
CA ALA A 251 -2.65 -15.80 21.83
C ALA A 251 -2.72 -17.29 21.48
N ARG A 252 -3.63 -18.03 22.14
CA ARG A 252 -3.86 -19.46 21.91
C ARG A 252 -5.34 -19.76 21.78
N HIS A 253 -5.66 -20.73 20.93
CA HIS A 253 -6.99 -21.30 20.81
C HIS A 253 -7.40 -21.97 22.11
N TYR A 254 -8.63 -21.75 22.57
CA TYR A 254 -9.15 -22.42 23.77
C TYR A 254 -10.49 -23.13 23.57
N ARG A 255 -11.39 -22.61 22.73
CA ARG A 255 -12.67 -23.29 22.41
C ARG A 255 -13.31 -22.75 21.13
N LEU A 256 -14.45 -23.31 20.73
CA LEU A 256 -15.31 -22.76 19.69
C LEU A 256 -15.97 -21.45 20.13
N ASN A 257 -16.17 -20.54 19.18
CA ASN A 257 -16.92 -19.30 19.36
C ASN A 257 -18.43 -19.57 19.40
N THR A 258 -18.90 -20.42 20.30
CA THR A 258 -20.30 -20.90 20.37
C THR A 258 -21.31 -19.75 20.37
N VAL A 259 -21.01 -18.63 21.04
CA VAL A 259 -21.90 -17.46 21.06
C VAL A 259 -21.98 -16.81 19.68
N GLY A 260 -20.84 -16.54 19.04
CA GLY A 260 -20.80 -15.97 17.70
C GLY A 260 -21.46 -16.87 16.65
N LEU A 261 -21.19 -18.17 16.72
CA LEU A 261 -21.78 -19.17 15.83
C LEU A 261 -23.31 -19.23 15.96
N ARG A 262 -23.83 -19.25 17.20
CA ARG A 262 -25.28 -19.25 17.42
C ARG A 262 -25.97 -17.99 16.92
N ARG A 263 -25.33 -16.82 17.08
CA ARG A 263 -25.82 -15.54 16.55
C ARG A 263 -25.84 -15.53 15.02
N ALA A 264 -24.91 -16.24 14.39
CA ALA A 264 -24.88 -16.44 12.94
C ALA A 264 -25.85 -17.53 12.44
N GLY A 265 -26.66 -18.13 13.33
CA GLY A 265 -27.60 -19.20 12.98
C GLY A 265 -26.95 -20.58 12.80
N ILE A 266 -25.67 -20.74 13.16
CA ILE A 266 -24.94 -22.00 13.07
C ILE A 266 -25.25 -22.84 14.32
N ASN A 267 -26.33 -23.61 14.20
CA ASN A 267 -26.98 -24.33 15.30
C ASN A 267 -27.15 -25.82 14.98
N GLY A 268 -27.61 -26.61 15.96
CA GLY A 268 -28.06 -27.98 15.73
C GLY A 268 -26.98 -28.87 15.14
N GLU A 269 -27.32 -29.56 14.04
CA GLU A 269 -26.41 -30.48 13.35
C GLU A 269 -25.15 -29.79 12.82
N ARG A 270 -25.28 -28.62 12.18
CA ARG A 270 -24.12 -27.83 11.68
C ARG A 270 -23.10 -27.55 12.77
N TYR A 271 -23.57 -27.16 13.95
CA TYR A 271 -22.71 -26.94 15.11
C TYR A 271 -22.04 -28.24 15.60
N ARG A 272 -22.77 -29.36 15.64
CA ARG A 272 -22.22 -30.66 16.07
C ARG A 272 -21.13 -31.15 15.12
N VAL A 273 -21.28 -30.91 13.80
CA VAL A 273 -20.24 -31.22 12.80
C VAL A 273 -18.96 -30.43 13.10
N LEU A 274 -19.07 -29.12 13.36
CA LEU A 274 -17.92 -28.31 13.77
C LEU A 274 -17.28 -28.81 15.07
N GLU A 275 -18.07 -29.12 16.09
CA GLU A 275 -17.55 -29.66 17.35
C GLU A 275 -16.78 -30.97 17.14
N ALA A 276 -17.30 -31.87 16.30
CA ALA A 276 -16.63 -33.10 15.91
C ALA A 276 -15.33 -32.83 15.12
N ALA A 277 -15.34 -31.89 14.18
CA ALA A 277 -14.16 -31.48 13.41
C ALA A 277 -13.04 -30.97 14.32
N PHE A 278 -13.33 -30.03 15.22
CA PHE A 278 -12.33 -29.49 16.14
C PHE A 278 -11.84 -30.51 17.16
N ARG A 279 -12.68 -31.49 17.55
CA ARG A 279 -12.23 -32.63 18.35
C ARG A 279 -11.22 -33.48 17.58
N ARG A 280 -11.53 -33.84 16.33
CA ARG A 280 -10.63 -34.60 15.46
C ARG A 280 -9.31 -33.86 15.21
N LEU A 281 -9.34 -32.55 14.93
CA LEU A 281 -8.13 -31.74 14.75
C LEU A 281 -7.21 -31.75 15.98
N ARG A 282 -7.77 -31.65 17.19
CA ARG A 282 -6.98 -31.74 18.44
C ARG A 282 -6.30 -33.10 18.61
N GLU A 283 -6.96 -34.15 18.14
CA GLU A 283 -6.49 -35.54 18.21
C GLU A 283 -5.61 -35.93 17.02
N GLY A 284 -5.39 -35.04 16.05
CA GLY A 284 -4.62 -35.34 14.83
C GLY A 284 -5.35 -36.24 13.83
N ARG A 285 -6.68 -36.33 13.89
CA ARG A 285 -7.49 -37.21 13.02
C ARG A 285 -8.02 -36.48 11.78
N SER A 286 -8.21 -37.24 10.69
CA SER A 286 -8.78 -36.76 9.42
C SER A 286 -10.22 -36.24 9.55
N LEU A 287 -10.55 -35.24 8.73
CA LEU A 287 -11.88 -34.62 8.63
C LEU A 287 -12.78 -35.26 7.56
N GLU A 288 -12.31 -36.27 6.83
CA GLU A 288 -13.00 -36.83 5.64
C GLU A 288 -14.34 -37.50 5.97
N GLU A 289 -14.43 -38.19 7.11
CA GLU A 289 -15.63 -38.96 7.49
C GLU A 289 -16.75 -38.09 8.11
N LEU A 290 -16.55 -36.77 8.18
CA LEU A 290 -17.56 -35.86 8.75
C LEU A 290 -18.57 -35.45 7.69
N PRO A 291 -19.86 -35.27 8.05
CA PRO A 291 -20.87 -34.75 7.13
C PRO A 291 -20.44 -33.40 6.55
N GLU A 292 -20.62 -33.24 5.24
CA GLU A 292 -20.22 -32.01 4.57
C GLU A 292 -21.18 -30.87 4.94
N THR A 293 -20.60 -29.76 5.41
CA THR A 293 -21.31 -28.51 5.74
C THR A 293 -20.52 -27.33 5.18
N GLU A 294 -21.18 -26.19 4.99
CA GLU A 294 -20.50 -24.98 4.52
C GLU A 294 -19.32 -24.59 5.43
N GLU A 295 -19.50 -24.74 6.75
CA GLU A 295 -18.47 -24.42 7.73
C GLU A 295 -17.30 -25.41 7.68
N LEU A 296 -17.57 -26.69 7.45
CA LEU A 296 -16.51 -27.68 7.27
C LEU A 296 -15.69 -27.40 6.01
N ARG A 297 -16.35 -27.00 4.91
CA ARG A 297 -15.67 -26.55 3.68
C ARG A 297 -14.75 -25.36 3.95
N LEU A 298 -15.26 -24.32 4.61
CA LEU A 298 -14.48 -23.14 4.98
C LEU A 298 -13.29 -23.47 5.88
N LEU A 299 -13.47 -24.40 6.83
CA LEU A 299 -12.37 -24.88 7.68
C LEU A 299 -11.30 -25.61 6.86
N ARG A 300 -11.68 -26.49 5.92
CA ARG A 300 -10.75 -27.20 5.04
C ARG A 300 -9.97 -26.23 4.15
N GLU A 301 -10.66 -25.27 3.52
CA GLU A 301 -10.03 -24.22 2.71
C GLU A 301 -8.99 -23.42 3.50
N PHE A 302 -9.31 -23.04 4.74
CA PHE A 302 -8.36 -22.32 5.60
C PHE A 302 -7.11 -23.15 5.94
N LEU A 303 -7.29 -24.45 6.21
CA LEU A 303 -6.22 -25.38 6.54
C LEU A 303 -5.31 -25.68 5.34
N GLN A 304 -5.87 -25.79 4.13
CA GLN A 304 -5.14 -26.04 2.88
C GLN A 304 -4.44 -24.79 2.35
N ALA A 305 -4.99 -23.60 2.59
CA ALA A 305 -4.40 -22.36 2.13
C ALA A 305 -3.01 -22.14 2.76
N PRO A 306 -2.03 -21.61 2.00
CA PRO A 306 -0.67 -21.43 2.48
C PRO A 306 -0.60 -20.45 3.65
N SER A 307 0.23 -20.78 4.65
CA SER A 307 0.44 -19.95 5.83
C SER A 307 1.91 -19.61 6.03
N LYS A 308 2.20 -18.33 6.28
CA LYS A 308 3.53 -17.86 6.71
C LYS A 308 3.73 -17.91 8.23
N ARG A 309 2.65 -18.12 8.99
CA ARG A 309 2.65 -18.02 10.47
C ARG A 309 2.35 -19.33 11.17
N GLN A 310 1.79 -20.29 10.43
CA GLN A 310 1.31 -21.58 10.94
C GLN A 310 0.27 -21.40 12.06
N LEU A 311 -0.32 -22.50 12.51
CA LEU A 311 -1.28 -22.49 13.62
C LEU A 311 -0.58 -22.40 14.97
N SER A 312 -1.25 -21.79 15.96
CA SER A 312 -0.87 -22.00 17.37
C SER A 312 -1.02 -23.47 17.75
N GLY A 313 -0.34 -23.95 18.79
CA GLY A 313 -0.18 -25.38 19.13
C GLY A 313 -1.44 -26.10 19.62
N PHE A 314 -2.56 -25.93 18.92
CA PHE A 314 -3.85 -26.58 19.12
C PHE A 314 -4.00 -27.83 18.23
N VAL A 315 -3.21 -27.93 17.15
CA VAL A 315 -3.21 -29.06 16.19
C VAL A 315 -1.84 -29.75 16.27
N ARG A 316 -1.83 -31.07 16.52
CA ARG A 316 -0.59 -31.88 16.44
C ARG A 316 -0.20 -32.02 14.96
N ALA A 317 1.11 -31.94 14.68
CA ALA A 317 1.70 -31.67 13.37
C ALA A 317 1.34 -32.63 12.20
N GLU A 318 0.62 -33.72 12.47
CA GLU A 318 0.28 -34.78 11.52
C GLU A 318 -1.08 -34.57 10.82
N ALA A 319 -1.88 -33.57 11.21
CA ALA A 319 -3.15 -33.24 10.54
C ALA A 319 -2.96 -32.43 9.24
N ARG A 320 -1.88 -32.66 8.49
CA ARG A 320 -1.81 -32.26 7.08
C ARG A 320 -2.54 -33.34 6.30
N LEU A 321 -3.61 -32.96 5.60
CA LEU A 321 -4.21 -33.81 4.58
C LEU A 321 -3.07 -34.16 3.62
N GLU A 322 -2.66 -35.43 3.56
CA GLU A 322 -1.91 -35.94 2.43
C GLU A 322 -2.81 -35.82 1.21
N GLY A 323 -2.39 -35.00 0.26
CA GLY A 323 -3.11 -34.62 -0.96
C GLY A 323 -2.47 -33.42 -1.61
#